data_AF-A0A222SIZ7-F1
#
_entry.id   AF-A0A222SIZ7-F1
#
_cell.length_a   1.000
_cell.length_b   1.000
_cell.length_c   1.000
_cell.angle_alpha   90.00
_cell.angle_beta   90.00
_cell.angle_gamma   90.00
#
_symmetry.space_group_name_H-M   'P 1'
#
loop_
_entity.id
_entity.type
_entity.pdbx_description
1 polymer ?
#
loop_
_entity_poly.entity_id
_entity_poly.type
_entity_poly.pdbx_seq_one_letter_code
_entity_poly.pdbx_strand_id
1 'polypeptide(L)'
;MHEVLRREGIHINHKRTEPLCREEGLQLKTRKRKKSTATLCVPLPYPEKINQRWAMDFMSDNFADGRRSRVLNILCNSHELLTCSR
;
A
#
# COMPACT_ATOMS: atom_id res chain seq x y z
N MET A 1 -11.26 15.87 -13.45
CA MET A 1 -11.88 16.66 -14.54
C MET A 1 -10.88 17.19 -15.55
N HIS A 2 -9.68 17.65 -15.15
CA HIS A 2 -8.60 17.98 -16.10
C HIS A 2 -8.26 16.82 -17.05
N GLU A 3 -8.28 15.59 -16.55
CA GLU A 3 -8.05 14.39 -17.37
C GLU A 3 -9.17 14.09 -18.39
N VAL A 4 -10.41 14.53 -18.14
CA VAL A 4 -11.54 14.34 -19.07
C VAL A 4 -11.40 15.32 -20.23
N LEU A 5 -11.15 16.60 -19.94
CA LEU A 5 -10.89 17.64 -20.95
C LEU A 5 -9.65 17.34 -21.79
N ARG A 6 -8.61 16.75 -21.18
CA ARG A 6 -7.41 16.30 -21.89
C ARG A 6 -7.69 15.11 -22.82
N ARG A 7 -8.63 14.22 -22.48
CA ARG A 7 -9.08 13.14 -23.38
C ARG A 7 -9.89 13.68 -24.56
N GLU A 8 -10.59 14.79 -24.38
CA GLU A 8 -11.30 15.51 -25.46
C GLU A 8 -10.38 16.46 -26.24
N GLY A 9 -9.07 16.42 -26.02
CA GLY A 9 -8.06 17.20 -26.77
C GLY A 9 -7.94 18.67 -26.35
N ILE A 10 -8.73 19.12 -25.38
CA ILE A 10 -8.76 20.50 -24.93
C ILE A 10 -7.71 20.70 -23.82
N HIS A 11 -6.59 21.33 -24.18
CA HIS A 11 -5.48 21.63 -23.26
C HIS A 11 -5.71 22.97 -22.54
N ILE A 12 -6.64 22.99 -21.58
CA ILE A 12 -6.85 24.14 -20.70
C ILE A 12 -6.03 23.96 -19.42
N ASN A 13 -5.36 25.04 -18.98
CA ASN A 13 -4.60 25.07 -17.74
C ASN A 13 -5.51 24.71 -16.54
N HIS A 14 -5.07 23.76 -15.71
CA HIS A 14 -5.80 23.29 -14.51
C HIS A 14 -6.30 24.44 -13.62
N LYS A 15 -5.49 25.50 -13.44
CA LYS A 15 -5.84 26.68 -12.64
C LYS A 15 -7.14 27.39 -13.08
N ARG A 16 -7.51 27.31 -14.37
CA ARG A 16 -8.75 27.92 -14.90
C ARG A 16 -9.95 26.98 -14.82
N THR A 17 -9.70 25.68 -14.73
CA THR A 17 -10.76 24.65 -14.75
C THR A 17 -11.27 24.33 -13.35
N GLU A 18 -10.41 24.47 -12.34
CA GLU A 18 -10.76 24.19 -10.94
C GLU A 18 -11.87 25.09 -10.35
N PRO A 19 -11.91 26.42 -10.59
CA PRO A 19 -12.99 27.28 -10.09
C PRO A 19 -14.33 26.92 -10.73
N LEU A 20 -14.36 26.78 -12.06
CA LEU A 20 -15.56 26.40 -12.82
C LEU A 20 -16.11 25.05 -12.37
N CYS A 21 -15.25 24.03 -12.19
CA CYS A 21 -15.67 22.71 -11.71
C CYS A 21 -16.22 22.75 -10.27
N ARG A 22 -15.76 23.71 -9.47
CA ARG A 22 -16.24 23.91 -8.10
C ARG A 22 -17.60 24.62 -8.08
N GLU A 23 -17.81 25.60 -8.95
CA GLU A 23 -19.09 26.31 -9.12
C GLU A 23 -20.17 25.38 -9.69
N GLU A 24 -19.82 24.57 -10.69
CA GLU A 24 -20.73 23.63 -11.34
C GLU A 24 -21.02 22.36 -10.51
N GLY A 25 -20.46 22.24 -9.29
CA GLY A 25 -20.67 21.09 -8.42
C GLY A 25 -20.13 19.75 -8.96
N LEU A 26 -19.36 19.78 -10.04
CA LEU A 26 -18.82 18.63 -10.78
C LEU A 26 -17.62 17.96 -10.11
N GLN A 27 -17.36 18.23 -8.84
CA GLN A 27 -16.26 17.61 -8.11
C GLN A 27 -16.52 16.11 -7.95
N LEU A 28 -15.72 15.30 -8.64
CA LEU A 28 -15.70 13.86 -8.47
C LEU A 28 -15.37 13.56 -7.00
N LYS A 29 -16.33 13.00 -6.27
CA LYS A 29 -16.10 12.54 -4.89
C LYS A 29 -15.02 11.46 -4.92
N THR A 30 -13.82 11.80 -4.44
CA THR A 30 -12.74 10.83 -4.25
C THR A 30 -13.28 9.71 -3.37
N ARG A 31 -13.38 8.49 -3.92
CA ARG A 31 -13.81 7.33 -3.16
C ARG A 31 -12.81 7.12 -2.02
N LYS A 32 -13.26 7.33 -0.77
CA LYS A 32 -12.44 7.04 0.41
C LYS A 32 -12.10 5.54 0.36
N ARG A 33 -10.80 5.23 0.37
CA ARG A 33 -10.32 3.84 0.42
C ARG A 33 -10.90 3.20 1.67
N LYS A 34 -11.73 2.16 1.50
CA LYS A 34 -12.31 1.41 2.60
C LYS A 34 -11.16 0.78 3.37
N LYS A 35 -10.96 1.16 4.63
CA LYS A 35 -10.02 0.47 5.51
C LYS A 35 -10.61 -0.92 5.74
N SER A 36 -9.88 -1.97 5.36
CA SER A 36 -10.26 -3.33 5.75
C SER A 36 -10.31 -3.40 7.28
N THR A 37 -11.32 -4.05 7.82
CA THR A 37 -11.46 -4.27 9.26
C THR A 37 -10.16 -4.83 9.80
N ALA A 38 -9.56 -4.17 10.79
CA ALA A 38 -8.37 -4.68 11.44
C ALA A 38 -8.77 -6.00 12.13
N THR A 39 -8.41 -7.14 11.54
CA THR A 39 -8.45 -8.41 12.23
C THR A 39 -7.65 -8.25 13.51
N LEU A 40 -8.25 -8.57 14.66
CA LEU A 40 -7.62 -8.45 15.97
C LEU A 40 -6.22 -9.08 15.92
N CYS A 41 -5.19 -8.25 16.00
CA CYS A 41 -3.81 -8.71 16.08
C CYS A 41 -3.61 -9.35 17.45
N VAL A 42 -3.81 -10.67 17.55
CA VAL A 42 -3.47 -11.41 18.76
C VAL A 42 -1.94 -11.52 18.83
N PRO A 43 -1.31 -11.12 19.94
CA PRO A 43 0.12 -11.32 20.12
C PRO A 43 0.42 -12.82 20.11
N LEU A 44 1.25 -13.24 19.15
CA LEU A 44 1.63 -14.64 18.96
C LEU A 44 2.65 -15.07 20.02
N PRO A 45 2.54 -16.29 20.58
CA PRO A 45 3.44 -16.80 21.60
C PRO A 45 4.89 -16.91 21.10
N TYR A 46 5.82 -16.86 22.05
CA TYR A 46 7.26 -16.89 21.78
C TYR A 46 7.72 -18.29 21.34
N PRO A 47 8.62 -18.42 20.34
CA PRO A 47 9.11 -19.72 19.88
C PRO A 47 10.14 -20.33 20.84
N GLU A 48 10.02 -21.62 21.16
CA GLU A 48 10.91 -22.32 22.10
C GLU A 48 12.09 -23.02 21.40
N LYS A 49 11.98 -23.32 20.10
CA LYS A 49 13.01 -23.99 19.30
C LYS A 49 13.27 -23.29 17.97
N ILE A 50 14.49 -23.45 17.46
CA ILE A 50 14.90 -23.02 16.13
C ILE A 50 13.97 -23.66 15.07
N ASN A 51 13.64 -22.91 14.01
CA ASN A 51 12.73 -23.31 12.93
C ASN A 51 11.26 -23.55 13.32
N GLN A 52 10.82 -23.24 14.54
CA GLN A 52 9.40 -23.36 14.90
C GLN A 52 8.52 -22.24 14.34
N ARG A 53 9.12 -21.10 13.98
CA ARG A 53 8.36 -19.92 13.58
C ARG A 53 8.94 -19.24 12.35
N TRP A 54 8.08 -19.12 11.34
CA TRP A 54 8.40 -18.55 10.05
C TRP A 54 7.43 -17.39 9.82
N ALA A 55 7.94 -16.21 9.49
CA ALA A 55 7.12 -15.11 9.02
C ALA A 55 7.23 -15.06 7.49
N MET A 56 6.09 -15.02 6.82
CA MET A 56 6.02 -14.86 5.37
C MET A 56 5.33 -13.54 5.07
N ASP A 57 5.97 -12.70 4.26
CA ASP A 57 5.39 -11.46 3.76
C ASP A 57 5.53 -11.37 2.24
N PHE A 58 4.55 -10.71 1.61
CA PHE A 58 4.55 -10.45 0.18
C PHE A 58 4.72 -8.95 -0.05
N MET A 59 5.81 -8.57 -0.71
CA MET A 59 6.02 -7.21 -1.16
C MET A 59 5.64 -7.10 -2.64
N SER A 60 4.77 -6.15 -2.99
CA SER A 60 4.40 -5.89 -4.39
C SER A 60 5.11 -4.63 -4.88
N ASP A 61 5.91 -4.76 -5.92
CA ASP A 61 6.57 -3.63 -6.59
C ASP A 61 5.97 -3.43 -8.00
N ASN A 62 5.84 -2.18 -8.40
CA ASN A 62 5.22 -1.78 -9.66
C ASN A 62 6.27 -1.06 -10.50
N PHE A 63 6.86 -1.79 -11.46
CA PHE A 63 7.86 -1.23 -12.35
C PHE A 63 7.25 -0.20 -13.31
N ALA A 64 8.06 0.75 -13.77
CA ALA A 64 7.65 1.78 -14.73
C ALA A 64 7.13 1.20 -16.06
N ASP A 65 7.52 -0.04 -16.40
CA ASP A 65 7.06 -0.83 -17.55
C ASP A 65 5.63 -1.42 -17.37
N GLY A 66 4.98 -1.20 -16.22
CA GLY A 66 3.62 -1.70 -15.95
C GLY A 66 3.56 -3.15 -15.47
N ARG A 67 4.71 -3.84 -15.39
CA ARG A 67 4.81 -5.17 -14.77
C ARG A 67 4.66 -5.09 -13.26
N ARG A 68 3.88 -6.01 -12.70
CA ARG A 68 3.68 -6.14 -11.26
C ARG A 68 4.47 -7.33 -10.75
N SER A 69 5.54 -7.07 -10.02
CA SER A 69 6.35 -8.12 -9.40
C SER A 69 5.90 -8.29 -7.95
N ARG A 70 5.76 -9.54 -7.52
CA ARG A 70 5.52 -9.89 -6.11
C ARG A 70 6.71 -10.68 -5.60
N VAL A 71 7.34 -10.18 -4.55
CA VAL A 71 8.45 -10.84 -3.88
C VAL A 71 7.91 -11.49 -2.61
N LEU A 72 8.21 -12.78 -2.44
CA LEU A 72 7.94 -13.51 -1.21
C LEU A 72 9.17 -13.42 -0.30
N ASN A 73 9.00 -12.83 0.87
CA ASN A 73 10.00 -12.80 1.91
C ASN A 73 9.65 -13.88 2.95
N ILE A 74 10.64 -14.69 3.31
CA ILE A 74 10.51 -15.73 4.34
C ILE A 74 11.56 -15.45 5.40
N LEU A 75 11.12 -15.11 6.61
CA LEU A 75 11.97 -14.89 7.77
C LEU A 75 11.87 -16.09 8.71
N CYS A 76 13.00 -16.71 9.04
CA CYS A 76 13.06 -17.72 10.09
C CYS A 76 13.43 -17.03 11.40
N ASN A 77 12.54 -17.09 12.39
CA ASN A 77 12.83 -16.58 13.72
C ASN A 77 13.62 -17.63 14.50
N SER A 78 14.94 -17.60 14.36
CA SER A 78 15.88 -18.32 15.22
C SER A 78 16.27 -17.40 16.37
N HIS A 79 15.67 -17.59 17.54
CA HIS A 79 16.16 -16.91 18.74
C HIS A 79 17.37 -17.68 19.27
N GLU A 80 18.56 -17.40 18.72
CA GLU A 80 19.77 -17.70 19.46
C GLU A 80 19.77 -16.80 20.69
N LEU A 81 19.53 -17.41 21.85
CA LEU A 81 19.86 -16.84 23.14
C LEU A 81 21.37 -16.65 23.20
N LEU A 82 21.88 -15.58 22.58
CA LEU A 82 23.09 -14.92 23.05
C LEU A 82 22.72 -14.20 24.36
N THR A 83 22.44 -15.00 25.40
CA THR A 83 22.74 -14.57 26.76
C THR A 83 24.25 -14.42 26.79
N CYS A 84 24.72 -13.21 26.52
CA CYS A 84 26.06 -12.77 26.84
C CYS A 84 26.24 -12.98 28.35
N SER A 85 26.82 -14.12 28.71
CA SER A 85 27.26 -14.42 30.06
C SER A 85 28.77 -14.32 30.06
N ARG A 86 29.24 -13.26 30.73
CA ARG A 86 30.62 -12.80 30.98
C ARG A 86 31.31 -11.98 29.89
#